data_AF-A0A2V8C0R7-F1
#
_entry.id   AF-A0A2V8C0R7-F1
#
_cell.length_a   1.000
_cell.length_b   1.000
_cell.length_c   1.000
_cell.angle_alpha   90.00
_cell.angle_beta   90.00
_cell.angle_gamma   90.00
#
_symmetry.space_group_name_H-M   'P 1'
#
loop_
_entity.id
_entity.type
_entity.pdbx_description
1 polymer ?
#
loop_
_entity_poly.entity_id
_entity_poly.type
_entity_poly.pdbx_seq_one_letter_code
_entity_poly.pdbx_strand_id
1 'polypeptide(L)'
;MGPIAKATSDEDIRQAAEYFAGLKPSVWVKIIETATPPKTFIATAGRHRQLHPDGGTEPIGRRILQIPADPFRTEIRDPHSGFIAYVPPGSIARGEALVKGGASGKTVQCAICHGEGLKGLGEVPRLAGLQPLYVARQLFDMRYGSSAGKATALMKAVVTNLAEDDIIAISAYVASLPPQ
;
A
#
# COMPACT_ATOMS: atom_id res chain seq x y z
N MET A 1 6.19 -11.61 28.15
CA MET A 1 7.50 -11.08 27.72
C MET A 1 8.52 -12.21 27.68
N GLY A 2 9.20 -12.37 26.55
CA GLY A 2 10.24 -13.41 26.38
C GLY A 2 11.49 -13.12 27.23
N PRO A 3 12.41 -14.10 27.36
CA PRO A 3 13.59 -13.98 28.21
C PRO A 3 14.52 -12.81 27.85
N ILE A 4 14.61 -12.43 26.57
CA ILE A 4 15.38 -11.27 26.09
C ILE A 4 14.83 -9.96 26.67
N ALA A 5 13.51 -9.78 26.65
CA ALA A 5 12.87 -8.57 27.17
C ALA A 5 13.02 -8.40 28.68
N LYS A 6 13.23 -9.51 29.43
CA LYS A 6 13.48 -9.47 30.87
C LYS A 6 14.91 -9.09 31.23
N ALA A 7 15.86 -9.25 30.30
CA ALA A 7 17.28 -8.99 30.50
C ALA A 7 17.73 -7.63 29.92
N THR A 8 16.82 -6.90 29.28
CA THR A 8 17.10 -5.58 28.69
C THR A 8 17.14 -4.53 29.81
N SER A 9 18.21 -3.75 29.89
CA SER A 9 18.32 -2.69 30.91
C SER A 9 17.41 -1.50 30.58
N ASP A 10 17.04 -0.69 31.59
CA ASP A 10 16.24 0.53 31.37
C ASP A 10 16.95 1.51 30.43
N GLU A 11 18.29 1.53 30.44
CA GLU A 11 19.10 2.36 29.55
C GLU A 11 19.03 1.87 28.10
N ASP A 12 19.08 0.55 27.86
CA ASP A 12 18.89 -0.02 26.52
C ASP A 12 17.48 0.27 25.99
N ILE A 13 16.47 0.21 26.86
CA ILE A 13 15.08 0.57 26.51
C ILE A 13 15.01 2.05 26.10
N ARG A 14 15.63 2.95 26.87
CA ARG A 14 15.67 4.39 26.57
C ARG A 14 16.35 4.67 25.24
N GLN A 15 17.54 4.10 25.01
CA GLN A 15 18.29 4.29 23.78
C GLN A 15 17.55 3.74 22.56
N ALA A 16 16.95 2.56 22.67
CA ALA A 16 16.12 2.00 21.60
C ALA A 16 14.92 2.90 21.31
N ALA A 17 14.23 3.40 22.34
CA ALA A 17 13.11 4.32 22.17
C ALA A 17 13.52 5.61 21.45
N GLU A 18 14.64 6.21 21.83
CA GLU A 18 15.19 7.41 21.17
C GLU A 18 15.56 7.13 19.70
N TYR A 19 16.21 6.00 19.44
CA TYR A 19 16.57 5.59 18.08
C TYR A 19 15.33 5.43 17.19
N PHE A 20 14.35 4.63 17.62
CA PHE A 20 13.16 4.34 16.82
C PHE A 20 12.24 5.56 16.69
N ALA A 21 12.16 6.43 17.70
CA ALA A 21 11.44 7.69 17.62
C ALA A 21 12.07 8.70 16.65
N GLY A 22 13.40 8.61 16.44
CA GLY A 22 14.14 9.45 15.51
C GLY A 22 14.07 9.01 14.04
N LEU A 23 13.53 7.80 13.76
CA LEU A 23 13.43 7.30 12.40
C LEU A 23 12.44 8.13 11.58
N LYS A 24 12.86 8.53 10.38
CA LYS A 24 12.01 9.27 9.44
C LYS A 24 11.37 8.30 8.45
N PRO A 25 10.04 8.30 8.30
CA PRO A 25 9.37 7.53 7.26
C PRO A 25 9.91 7.90 5.87
N SER A 26 10.15 6.89 5.04
CA SER A 26 10.59 7.05 3.66
C SER A 26 9.56 6.48 2.70
N VAL A 27 9.50 7.05 1.49
CA VAL A 27 8.59 6.57 0.45
C VAL A 27 9.07 5.21 -0.02
N TRP A 28 8.38 4.15 0.43
CA TRP A 28 8.75 2.78 0.13
C TRP A 28 8.33 2.33 -1.26
N VAL A 29 7.20 2.82 -1.76
CA VAL A 29 6.66 2.44 -3.08
C VAL A 29 6.48 3.68 -3.94
N LYS A 30 7.14 3.71 -5.09
CA LYS A 30 6.94 4.74 -6.10
C LYS A 30 5.83 4.35 -7.07
N ILE A 31 4.83 5.20 -7.23
CA ILE A 31 3.73 4.99 -8.19
C ILE A 31 4.11 5.57 -9.55
N ILE A 32 3.91 4.80 -10.62
CA ILE A 32 4.09 5.24 -12.01
C ILE A 32 2.83 4.94 -12.81
N GLU A 33 2.23 5.97 -13.39
CA GLU A 33 1.07 5.83 -14.27
C GLU A 33 1.54 5.55 -15.71
N THR A 34 1.18 4.38 -16.27
CA THR A 34 1.57 4.02 -17.64
C THR A 34 0.61 3.01 -18.24
N ALA A 35 0.30 3.18 -19.52
CA ALA A 35 -0.50 2.22 -20.28
C ALA A 35 0.29 0.95 -20.64
N THR A 36 1.62 1.04 -20.69
CA THR A 36 2.52 -0.02 -21.17
C THR A 36 3.74 -0.17 -20.26
N PRO A 37 3.59 -0.72 -19.04
CA PRO A 37 4.72 -1.04 -18.17
C PRO A 37 5.67 -2.06 -18.82
N PRO A 38 6.90 -2.21 -18.28
CA PRO A 38 7.78 -3.31 -18.64
C PRO A 38 7.10 -4.66 -18.51
N LYS A 39 7.43 -5.60 -19.39
CA LYS A 39 7.06 -7.01 -19.21
C LYS A 39 7.76 -7.55 -17.98
N THR A 40 7.02 -8.25 -17.14
CA THR A 40 7.59 -8.86 -15.93
C THR A 40 7.04 -10.27 -15.73
N PHE A 41 7.76 -11.09 -14.96
CA PHE A 41 7.41 -12.48 -14.68
C PHE A 41 7.43 -12.72 -13.17
N ILE A 42 6.76 -13.78 -12.71
CA ILE A 42 6.82 -14.19 -11.30
C ILE A 42 8.07 -15.04 -11.12
N ALA A 43 9.09 -14.46 -10.48
CA ALA A 43 10.31 -15.19 -10.18
C ALA A 43 10.05 -16.19 -9.04
N THR A 44 10.55 -17.42 -9.21
CA THR A 44 10.55 -18.44 -8.16
C THR A 44 11.48 -18.05 -7.01
N ALA A 45 12.58 -17.37 -7.33
CA ALA A 45 13.45 -16.69 -6.36
C ALA A 45 12.83 -15.37 -5.90
N GLY A 46 12.85 -15.11 -4.57
CA GLY A 46 12.41 -13.83 -4.00
C GLY A 46 10.89 -13.60 -3.88
N ARG A 47 10.04 -14.45 -4.48
CA ARG A 47 8.56 -14.35 -4.42
C ARG A 47 8.00 -12.97 -4.80
N HIS A 48 8.70 -12.25 -5.67
CA HIS A 48 8.29 -10.97 -6.23
C HIS A 48 8.27 -11.00 -7.76
N ARG A 49 7.56 -10.04 -8.37
CA ARG A 49 7.58 -9.89 -9.83
C ARG A 49 8.91 -9.24 -10.24
N GLN A 50 9.56 -9.78 -11.28
CA GLN A 50 10.84 -9.26 -11.80
C GLN A 50 10.75 -8.94 -13.28
N LEU A 51 11.56 -7.99 -13.75
CA LEU A 51 11.66 -7.63 -15.15
C LEU A 51 11.93 -8.86 -16.02
N HIS A 52 11.17 -9.02 -17.10
CA HIS A 52 11.36 -10.13 -18.03
C HIS A 52 12.77 -10.06 -18.64
N PRO A 53 13.53 -11.18 -18.70
CA PRO A 53 14.90 -11.17 -19.25
C PRO A 53 14.97 -10.62 -20.68
N ASP A 54 13.99 -10.96 -21.51
CA ASP A 54 13.90 -10.47 -22.89
C ASP A 54 13.44 -9.00 -23.02
N GLY A 55 13.13 -8.34 -21.90
CA GLY A 55 12.63 -6.97 -21.89
C GLY A 55 11.26 -6.78 -22.56
N GLY A 56 11.03 -5.56 -23.06
CA GLY A 56 9.79 -5.15 -23.71
C GLY A 56 8.71 -4.63 -22.75
N THR A 57 7.54 -4.29 -23.29
CA THR A 57 6.39 -3.74 -22.55
C THR A 57 5.12 -4.57 -22.76
N GLU A 58 4.19 -4.50 -21.82
CA GLU A 58 2.86 -5.14 -21.90
C GLU A 58 1.74 -4.15 -21.56
N PRO A 59 0.53 -4.25 -22.15
CA PRO A 59 -0.60 -3.37 -21.80
C PRO A 59 -1.02 -3.55 -20.33
N ILE A 60 -1.05 -2.49 -19.53
CA ILE A 60 -1.35 -2.59 -18.08
C ILE A 60 -2.74 -3.17 -17.79
N GLY A 61 -3.76 -2.85 -18.60
CA GLY A 61 -5.14 -3.25 -18.35
C GLY A 61 -5.64 -2.79 -16.97
N ARG A 62 -6.39 -3.64 -16.25
CA ARG A 62 -6.91 -3.37 -14.90
C ARG A 62 -5.99 -3.95 -13.83
N ARG A 63 -4.70 -3.60 -13.84
CA ARG A 63 -3.68 -4.21 -12.97
C ARG A 63 -2.86 -3.17 -12.22
N ILE A 64 -2.44 -3.55 -11.01
CA ILE A 64 -1.31 -2.93 -10.31
C ILE A 64 -0.13 -3.88 -10.48
N LEU A 65 0.92 -3.43 -11.16
CA LEU A 65 2.11 -4.24 -11.42
C LEU A 65 3.25 -3.71 -10.55
N GLN A 66 3.67 -4.48 -9.54
CA GLN A 66 4.72 -4.07 -8.62
C GLN A 66 5.99 -4.89 -8.82
N ILE A 67 7.14 -4.21 -8.90
CA ILE A 67 8.48 -4.80 -8.98
C ILE A 67 9.43 -4.16 -7.96
N PRO A 68 10.50 -4.85 -7.55
CA PRO A 68 11.62 -4.24 -6.83
C PRO A 68 12.18 -3.03 -7.58
N ALA A 69 12.49 -1.94 -6.85
CA ALA A 69 13.22 -0.82 -7.43
C ALA A 69 14.68 -1.20 -7.72
N ASP A 70 15.28 -2.01 -6.83
CA ASP A 70 16.60 -2.62 -6.99
C ASP A 70 16.48 -4.13 -6.70
N PRO A 71 16.47 -4.97 -7.75
CA PRO A 71 16.30 -6.42 -7.59
C PRO A 71 17.36 -7.07 -6.70
N PHE A 72 18.60 -6.63 -6.80
CA PHE A 72 19.71 -7.20 -6.03
C PHE A 72 19.56 -6.87 -4.54
N ARG A 73 19.28 -5.61 -4.22
CA ARG A 73 19.06 -5.20 -2.81
C ARG A 73 17.85 -5.90 -2.20
N THR A 74 16.78 -6.09 -2.95
CA THR A 74 15.61 -6.82 -2.46
C THR A 74 15.91 -8.31 -2.24
N GLU A 75 16.75 -8.92 -3.08
CA GLU A 75 17.17 -10.31 -2.92
C GLU A 75 17.95 -10.54 -1.62
N ILE A 76 18.85 -9.63 -1.27
CA ILE A 76 19.58 -9.67 0.02
C ILE A 76 18.75 -9.14 1.20
N ARG A 77 17.46 -8.85 0.99
CA ARG A 77 16.51 -8.34 1.99
C ARG A 77 16.95 -7.03 2.65
N ASP A 78 17.54 -6.13 1.86
CA ASP A 78 17.85 -4.77 2.31
C ASP A 78 16.56 -4.05 2.74
N PRO A 79 16.42 -3.66 4.02
CA PRO A 79 15.24 -2.95 4.52
C PRO A 79 15.18 -1.49 4.05
N HIS A 80 16.06 -1.06 3.14
CA HIS A 80 15.99 0.22 2.46
C HIS A 80 15.67 0.09 0.96
N SER A 81 15.45 -1.13 0.45
CA SER A 81 15.09 -1.36 -0.96
C SER A 81 13.58 -1.29 -1.17
N GLY A 82 13.13 -0.17 -1.75
CA GLY A 82 11.73 0.04 -2.10
C GLY A 82 11.26 -0.69 -3.35
N PHE A 83 10.04 -0.35 -3.78
CA PHE A 83 9.37 -0.93 -4.94
C PHE A 83 8.86 0.15 -5.89
N ILE A 84 8.64 -0.24 -7.13
CA ILE A 84 7.93 0.55 -8.13
C ILE A 84 6.61 -0.16 -8.41
N ALA A 85 5.49 0.56 -8.33
CA ALA A 85 4.17 0.06 -8.71
C ALA A 85 3.65 0.84 -9.92
N TYR A 86 3.45 0.13 -11.02
CA TYR A 86 2.83 0.64 -12.23
C TYR A 86 1.31 0.47 -12.14
N VAL A 87 0.59 1.52 -12.50
CA VAL A 87 -0.88 1.58 -12.48
C VAL A 87 -1.42 2.21 -13.76
N PRO A 88 -2.71 2.01 -14.10
CA PRO A 88 -3.31 2.62 -15.28
C PRO A 88 -3.21 4.16 -15.26
N PRO A 89 -3.08 4.83 -16.42
CA PRO A 89 -3.10 6.29 -16.48
C PRO A 89 -4.34 6.92 -15.86
N GLY A 90 -4.16 7.99 -15.07
CA GLY A 90 -5.24 8.70 -14.40
C GLY A 90 -5.78 8.02 -13.13
N SER A 91 -5.15 6.93 -12.68
CA SER A 91 -5.50 6.23 -11.44
C SER A 91 -5.36 7.12 -10.21
N ILE A 92 -4.31 7.96 -10.12
CA ILE A 92 -4.09 8.85 -8.98
C ILE A 92 -5.19 9.91 -8.93
N ALA A 93 -5.47 10.59 -10.04
CA ALA A 93 -6.51 11.63 -10.11
C ALA A 93 -7.91 11.07 -9.82
N ARG A 94 -8.25 9.90 -10.40
CA ARG A 94 -9.49 9.20 -10.09
C ARG A 94 -9.56 8.79 -8.62
N GLY A 95 -8.47 8.25 -8.08
CA GLY A 95 -8.36 7.82 -6.69
C GLY A 95 -8.59 8.98 -5.72
N GLU A 96 -7.98 10.13 -6.00
CA GLU A 96 -8.19 11.36 -5.23
C GLU A 96 -9.67 11.77 -5.20
N ALA A 97 -10.32 11.79 -6.37
CA ALA A 97 -11.74 12.14 -6.47
C ALA A 97 -12.65 11.18 -5.71
N LEU A 98 -12.35 9.87 -5.73
CA LEU A 98 -13.08 8.87 -4.95
C LEU A 98 -12.88 9.10 -3.45
N VAL A 99 -11.62 9.26 -3.03
CA VAL A 99 -11.22 9.34 -1.62
C VAL A 99 -11.69 10.62 -0.96
N LYS A 100 -11.57 11.76 -1.65
CA LYS A 100 -11.99 13.08 -1.14
C LYS A 100 -13.46 13.37 -1.38
N GLY A 101 -14.03 12.87 -2.49
CA GLY A 101 -15.37 13.25 -2.94
C GLY A 101 -16.47 12.24 -2.66
N GLY A 102 -16.15 11.01 -2.23
CA GLY A 102 -17.16 9.96 -2.01
C GLY A 102 -17.85 9.48 -3.29
N ALA A 103 -17.37 9.89 -4.46
CA ALA A 103 -17.79 9.37 -5.76
C ALA A 103 -19.30 9.41 -6.01
N SER A 104 -19.95 10.52 -5.63
CA SER A 104 -21.42 10.71 -5.75
C SER A 104 -22.24 9.61 -5.07
N GLY A 105 -21.76 9.10 -3.93
CA GLY A 105 -22.46 8.09 -3.14
C GLY A 105 -22.07 6.64 -3.45
N LYS A 106 -21.13 6.39 -4.38
CA LYS A 106 -20.56 5.03 -4.54
C LYS A 106 -19.73 4.62 -3.32
N THR A 107 -19.18 5.58 -2.60
CA THR A 107 -18.44 5.37 -1.35
C THR A 107 -18.63 6.58 -0.43
N VAL A 108 -17.93 6.61 0.69
CA VAL A 108 -17.89 7.79 1.57
C VAL A 108 -16.49 8.39 1.55
N GLN A 109 -16.38 9.67 1.90
CA GLN A 109 -15.08 10.32 2.00
C GLN A 109 -14.23 9.60 3.04
N CYS A 110 -13.05 9.12 2.64
CA CYS A 110 -12.30 8.19 3.49
C CYS A 110 -11.76 8.86 4.76
N ALA A 111 -11.44 10.16 4.67
CA ALA A 111 -10.93 10.96 5.78
C ALA A 111 -11.91 11.11 6.95
N ILE A 112 -13.21 10.88 6.74
CA ILE A 112 -14.22 10.89 7.82
C ILE A 112 -13.86 9.88 8.91
N CYS A 113 -13.33 8.72 8.52
CA CYS A 113 -12.93 7.66 9.45
C CYS A 113 -11.40 7.57 9.58
N HIS A 114 -10.67 7.66 8.47
CA HIS A 114 -9.21 7.47 8.44
C HIS A 114 -8.41 8.73 8.81
N GLY A 115 -9.09 9.78 9.27
CA GLY A 115 -8.48 11.03 9.71
C GLY A 115 -7.95 11.90 8.58
N GLU A 116 -7.52 13.10 8.96
CA GLU A 116 -6.93 14.07 8.03
C GLU A 116 -5.68 13.49 7.38
N GLY A 117 -5.56 13.66 6.06
CA GLY A 117 -4.45 13.11 5.28
C GLY A 117 -4.38 11.58 5.29
N LEU A 118 -5.42 10.88 5.75
CA LEU A 118 -5.48 9.42 5.89
C LEU A 118 -4.42 8.84 6.84
N LYS A 119 -4.13 9.59 7.90
CA LYS A 119 -3.11 9.28 8.91
C LYS A 119 -3.56 8.27 9.98
N GLY A 120 -4.84 7.88 9.94
CA GLY A 120 -5.48 7.06 10.97
C GLY A 120 -6.09 7.91 12.08
N LEU A 121 -7.01 7.31 12.83
CA LEU A 121 -7.69 7.94 13.96
C LEU A 121 -8.08 6.88 14.99
N GLY A 122 -7.41 6.87 16.14
CA GLY A 122 -7.61 5.84 17.17
C GLY A 122 -7.35 4.44 16.60
N GLU A 123 -8.35 3.57 16.68
CA GLU A 123 -8.30 2.20 16.14
C GLU A 123 -8.46 2.13 14.60
N VAL A 124 -8.80 3.25 13.94
CA VAL A 124 -8.91 3.29 12.48
C VAL A 124 -7.52 3.43 11.87
N PRO A 125 -7.08 2.47 11.03
CA PRO A 125 -5.70 2.42 10.57
C PRO A 125 -5.38 3.55 9.58
N ARG A 126 -4.10 3.92 9.53
CA ARG A 126 -3.54 4.79 8.48
C ARG A 126 -3.64 4.14 7.10
N LEU A 127 -3.79 4.96 6.07
CA LEU A 127 -3.73 4.53 4.67
C LEU A 127 -2.60 5.22 3.89
N ALA A 128 -2.20 6.43 4.29
CA ALA A 128 -1.19 7.19 3.59
C ALA A 128 0.15 6.44 3.50
N GLY A 129 0.67 6.35 2.28
CA GLY A 129 1.95 5.69 1.97
C GLY A 129 1.94 4.17 2.11
N LEU A 130 0.77 3.53 2.31
CA LEU A 130 0.68 2.06 2.31
C LEU A 130 0.88 1.50 0.90
N GLN A 131 1.39 0.27 0.82
CA GLN A 131 1.63 -0.42 -0.44
C GLN A 131 0.32 -0.60 -1.22
N PRO A 132 0.28 -0.24 -2.53
CA PRO A 132 -0.95 -0.25 -3.31
C PRO A 132 -1.52 -1.67 -3.50
N LEU A 133 -0.67 -2.69 -3.64
CA LEU A 133 -1.13 -4.09 -3.70
C LEU A 133 -1.75 -4.55 -2.38
N TYR A 134 -1.20 -4.12 -1.24
CA TYR A 134 -1.77 -4.43 0.07
C TYR A 134 -3.15 -3.77 0.23
N VAL A 135 -3.24 -2.47 -0.08
CA VAL A 135 -4.52 -1.73 -0.01
C VAL A 135 -5.55 -2.37 -0.93
N ALA A 136 -5.21 -2.64 -2.18
CA ALA A 136 -6.12 -3.28 -3.13
C ALA A 136 -6.62 -4.63 -2.58
N ARG A 137 -5.71 -5.45 -2.05
CA ARG A 137 -6.05 -6.74 -1.46
C ARG A 137 -7.02 -6.59 -0.29
N GLN A 138 -6.73 -5.68 0.65
CA GLN A 138 -7.60 -5.43 1.79
C GLN A 138 -9.00 -4.98 1.35
N LEU A 139 -9.08 -4.03 0.40
CA LEU A 139 -10.37 -3.55 -0.13
C LEU A 139 -11.16 -4.68 -0.81
N PHE A 140 -10.49 -5.54 -1.57
CA PHE A 140 -11.10 -6.74 -2.17
C PHE A 140 -11.59 -7.74 -1.12
N ASP A 141 -10.76 -8.06 -0.12
CA ASP A 141 -11.13 -9.00 0.94
C ASP A 141 -12.30 -8.49 1.78
N MET A 142 -12.36 -7.19 2.05
CA MET A 142 -13.49 -6.56 2.75
C MET A 142 -14.76 -6.56 1.88
N ARG A 143 -14.63 -6.33 0.57
CA ARG A 143 -15.75 -6.36 -0.38
C ARG A 143 -16.39 -7.74 -0.46
N TYR A 144 -15.58 -8.79 -0.57
CA TYR A 144 -16.06 -10.17 -0.72
C TYR A 144 -16.24 -10.92 0.60
N GLY A 145 -15.90 -10.31 1.74
CA GLY A 145 -16.10 -10.89 3.06
C GLY A 145 -15.07 -11.96 3.45
N SER A 146 -13.90 -11.96 2.82
CA SER A 146 -12.77 -12.84 3.18
C SER A 146 -11.96 -12.32 4.37
N SER A 147 -12.24 -11.11 4.84
CA SER A 147 -11.67 -10.54 6.06
C SER A 147 -12.67 -10.59 7.23
N ALA A 148 -12.23 -11.06 8.39
CA ALA A 148 -13.04 -11.15 9.61
C ALA A 148 -12.61 -10.09 10.64
N GLY A 149 -13.57 -9.32 11.17
CA GLY A 149 -13.32 -8.33 12.22
C GLY A 149 -14.49 -7.34 12.36
N LYS A 150 -14.70 -6.80 13.57
CA LYS A 150 -15.76 -5.80 13.82
C LYS A 150 -15.57 -4.53 12.96
N ALA A 151 -14.32 -4.09 12.82
CA ALA A 151 -13.96 -2.95 11.95
C ALA A 151 -14.18 -3.25 10.46
N THR A 152 -14.07 -4.51 10.03
CA THR A 152 -14.31 -4.93 8.65
C THR A 152 -15.77 -4.75 8.22
N ALA A 153 -16.73 -4.89 9.14
CA ALA A 153 -18.14 -4.69 8.83
C ALA A 153 -18.46 -3.25 8.39
N LEU A 154 -17.82 -2.27 9.02
CA LEU A 154 -17.95 -0.86 8.65
C LEU A 154 -17.37 -0.61 7.25
N MET A 155 -16.15 -1.12 6.99
CA MET A 155 -15.51 -0.95 5.69
C MET A 155 -16.24 -1.69 4.56
N LYS A 156 -16.91 -2.81 4.85
CA LYS A 156 -17.69 -3.54 3.84
C LYS A 156 -18.71 -2.62 3.15
N ALA A 157 -19.47 -1.85 3.92
CA ALA A 157 -20.45 -0.89 3.38
C ALA A 157 -19.81 0.18 2.49
N VAL A 158 -18.57 0.59 2.81
CA VAL A 158 -17.79 1.60 2.07
C VAL A 158 -17.31 1.06 0.72
N VAL A 159 -17.00 -0.23 0.63
CA VAL A 159 -16.35 -0.84 -0.55
C VAL A 159 -17.26 -1.68 -1.44
N THR A 160 -18.48 -2.03 -0.99
CA THR A 160 -19.39 -2.92 -1.73
C THR A 160 -19.67 -2.44 -3.16
N ASN A 161 -19.85 -1.12 -3.34
CA ASN A 161 -20.23 -0.52 -4.62
C ASN A 161 -19.04 -0.08 -5.49
N LEU A 162 -17.80 -0.30 -5.03
CA LEU A 162 -16.60 0.06 -5.79
C LEU A 162 -16.40 -0.93 -6.95
N ALA A 163 -16.13 -0.41 -8.16
CA ALA A 163 -15.62 -1.23 -9.23
C ALA A 163 -14.13 -1.56 -8.99
N GLU A 164 -13.58 -2.56 -9.69
CA GLU A 164 -12.16 -2.89 -9.52
C GLU A 164 -11.25 -1.73 -9.94
N ASP A 165 -11.63 -0.95 -10.96
CA ASP A 165 -10.90 0.25 -11.34
C ASP A 165 -10.92 1.31 -10.23
N ASP A 166 -12.01 1.38 -9.45
CA ASP A 166 -12.09 2.29 -8.30
C ASP A 166 -11.14 1.82 -7.19
N ILE A 167 -11.07 0.50 -6.94
CA ILE A 167 -10.13 -0.10 -5.98
C ILE A 167 -8.67 0.17 -6.41
N ILE A 168 -8.36 0.00 -7.69
CA ILE A 168 -7.03 0.28 -8.26
C ILE A 168 -6.68 1.76 -8.08
N ALA A 169 -7.61 2.66 -8.42
CA ALA A 169 -7.42 4.10 -8.32
C ALA A 169 -7.23 4.55 -6.86
N ILE A 170 -8.08 4.09 -5.93
CA ILE A 170 -7.94 4.38 -4.49
C ILE A 170 -6.58 3.89 -3.99
N SER A 171 -6.19 2.66 -4.35
CA SER A 171 -4.91 2.07 -3.94
C SER A 171 -3.71 2.85 -4.46
N ALA A 172 -3.77 3.33 -5.71
CA ALA A 172 -2.75 4.17 -6.31
C ALA A 172 -2.62 5.52 -5.60
N TYR A 173 -3.75 6.18 -5.31
CA TYR A 173 -3.77 7.48 -4.65
C TYR A 173 -3.27 7.40 -3.20
N VAL A 174 -3.77 6.47 -2.37
CA VAL A 174 -3.31 6.40 -0.97
C VAL A 174 -1.82 6.05 -0.86
N ALA A 175 -1.32 5.25 -1.79
CA ALA A 175 0.10 4.90 -1.86
C ALA A 175 0.99 6.06 -2.34
N SER A 176 0.45 7.02 -3.10
CA SER A 176 1.20 8.21 -3.53
C SER A 176 1.29 9.30 -2.46
N LEU A 177 0.51 9.19 -1.38
CA LEU A 177 0.57 10.12 -0.26
C LEU A 177 1.88 9.95 0.55
N PRO A 178 2.38 11.03 1.18
CA PRO A 178 3.55 10.95 2.05
C PRO A 178 3.33 9.92 3.17
N PRO A 179 4.32 9.03 3.41
CA PRO A 179 4.25 8.08 4.53
C PRO A 179 4.36 8.81 5.86
N GLN A 180 3.83 8.18 6.90
CA GLN A 180 3.91 8.59 8.30
C GLN A 180 4.51 7.51 9.17
#